data_AF-A0A1H8A2P1-F1
#
_entry.id   AF-A0A1H8A2P1-F1
#
_cell.length_a   1.000
_cell.length_b   1.000
_cell.length_c   1.000
_cell.angle_alpha   90.00
_cell.angle_beta   90.00
_cell.angle_gamma   90.00
#
_symmetry.space_group_name_H-M   'P 1'
#
loop_
_entity.id
_entity.type
_entity.pdbx_description
1 polymer ?
#
loop_
_entity_poly.entity_id
_entity_poly.type
_entity_poly.pdbx_seq_one_letter_code
_entity_poly.pdbx_strand_id
1 'polypeptide(L)'
;MAKAKRIETPLETARNHLNAWLNAELEVTTHQSYSIGSRSLTKANLAEIRQQIIFWSNAVARLENIKIRNGRNRVTRIVPRDL
;
A
#
# COMPACT_ATOMS: atom_id res chain seq x y z
N MET A 1 -5.40 15.09 -30.65
CA MET A 1 -5.87 15.24 -29.25
C MET A 1 -4.85 14.59 -28.33
N ALA A 2 -3.94 15.37 -27.75
CA ALA A 2 -2.97 14.86 -26.79
C ALA A 2 -3.67 14.68 -25.43
N LYS A 3 -3.75 13.45 -24.92
CA LYS A 3 -4.21 13.22 -23.53
C LYS A 3 -3.18 13.89 -22.62
N ALA A 4 -3.57 14.97 -21.95
CA ALA A 4 -2.78 15.57 -20.90
C ALA A 4 -2.43 14.48 -19.88
N LYS A 5 -1.14 14.24 -19.66
CA LYS A 5 -0.64 13.29 -18.67
C LYS A 5 -1.10 13.82 -17.31
N ARG A 6 -2.18 13.26 -16.74
CA ARG A 6 -2.58 13.55 -15.36
C ARG A 6 -1.36 13.29 -14.48
N ILE A 7 -0.95 14.29 -13.72
CA ILE A 7 0.09 14.12 -12.72
C ILE A 7 -0.52 13.21 -11.65
N GLU A 8 -0.02 11.98 -11.55
CA GLU A 8 -0.47 11.04 -10.54
C GLU A 8 -0.13 11.60 -9.16
N THR A 9 -1.12 11.64 -8.27
CA THR A 9 -0.87 12.06 -6.90
C THR A 9 -0.15 10.95 -6.14
N PRO A 10 0.68 11.27 -5.13
CA PRO A 10 1.36 10.25 -4.32
C PRO A 10 0.40 9.22 -3.70
N LEU A 11 -0.85 9.63 -3.41
CA LEU A 11 -1.92 8.76 -2.95
C LEU A 11 -2.35 7.74 -4.01
N GLU A 12 -2.54 8.18 -5.26
CA GLU A 12 -2.90 7.30 -6.37
C GLU A 12 -1.79 6.29 -6.65
N THR A 13 -0.53 6.73 -6.66
CA THR A 13 0.62 5.83 -6.84
C THR A 13 0.68 4.77 -5.73
N ALA A 14 0.49 5.17 -4.47
CA ALA A 14 0.47 4.23 -3.33
C ALA A 14 -0.68 3.21 -3.42
N ARG A 15 -1.87 3.64 -3.86
CA ARG A 15 -3.02 2.74 -4.08
C ARG A 15 -2.76 1.77 -5.24
N ASN A 16 -2.16 2.24 -6.33
CA ASN A 16 -1.80 1.40 -7.47
C ASN A 16 -0.79 0.32 -7.06
N HIS A 17 0.22 0.67 -6.26
CA HIS A 17 1.16 -0.31 -5.72
C HIS A 17 0.46 -1.30 -4.79
N LEU A 18 -0.39 -0.84 -3.86
CA LEU A 18 -1.13 -1.73 -2.97
C LEU A 18 -1.97 -2.75 -3.77
N ASN A 19 -2.71 -2.30 -4.79
CA ASN A 19 -3.49 -3.18 -5.66
C ASN A 19 -2.61 -4.17 -6.42
N ALA A 20 -1.45 -3.75 -6.92
CA ALA A 20 -0.51 -4.64 -7.59
C ALA A 20 0.00 -5.76 -6.64
N TRP A 21 0.30 -5.43 -5.38
CA TRP A 21 0.73 -6.41 -4.39
C TRP A 21 -0.39 -7.35 -3.95
N LEU A 22 -1.64 -6.87 -3.83
CA LEU A 22 -2.81 -7.72 -3.56
C LEU A 22 -3.06 -8.71 -4.71
N ASN A 23 -2.95 -8.25 -5.96
CA ASN A 23 -3.06 -9.13 -7.12
C ASN A 23 -1.91 -10.16 -7.14
N ALA A 24 -0.70 -9.74 -6.80
CA ALA A 24 0.43 -10.65 -6.69
C ALA A 24 0.21 -11.73 -5.60
N GLU A 25 -0.35 -11.36 -4.45
CA GLU A 25 -0.71 -12.33 -3.40
C GLU A 25 -1.73 -13.35 -3.92
N LEU A 26 -2.77 -12.90 -4.64
CA LEU A 26 -3.78 -13.79 -5.22
C LEU A 26 -3.20 -14.78 -6.24
N GLU A 27 -2.33 -14.30 -7.12
CA GLU A 27 -1.64 -15.11 -8.15
C GLU A 27 -0.71 -16.14 -7.53
N VAL A 28 0.05 -15.75 -6.51
CA VAL A 28 0.94 -16.63 -5.75
C VAL A 28 0.11 -17.71 -5.05
N THR A 29 -0.97 -17.34 -4.38
CA THR A 29 -1.87 -18.29 -3.71
C THR A 29 -2.48 -19.31 -4.69
N THR A 30 -2.71 -18.92 -5.95
CA THR A 30 -3.31 -19.78 -6.98
C THR A 30 -2.29 -20.70 -7.66
N HIS A 31 -1.06 -20.23 -7.90
CA HIS A 31 -0.04 -20.95 -8.69
C HIS A 31 1.29 -21.00 -7.95
N GLN A 32 1.32 -21.74 -6.84
CA GLN A 32 2.41 -21.67 -5.86
C GLN A 32 3.76 -22.20 -6.36
N SER A 33 3.75 -23.04 -7.40
CA SER A 33 4.96 -23.49 -8.10
C SER A 33 4.58 -23.91 -9.51
N TYR A 34 5.08 -23.21 -10.53
CA TYR A 34 4.96 -23.63 -11.92
C TYR A 34 6.35 -24.07 -12.41
N SER A 35 6.56 -25.38 -12.46
CA SER A 35 7.78 -25.98 -12.98
C SER A 35 7.63 -26.16 -14.49
N ILE A 36 8.36 -25.38 -15.30
CA ILE A 36 8.43 -25.59 -16.75
C ILE A 36 9.83 -26.10 -17.12
N GLY A 37 9.93 -27.40 -17.41
CA GLY A 37 11.20 -28.05 -17.77
C GLY A 37 12.28 -27.94 -16.70
N SER A 38 13.48 -27.48 -17.07
CA SER A 38 14.64 -27.32 -16.19
C SER A 38 14.76 -25.94 -15.50
N ARG A 39 13.77 -25.06 -15.69
CA ARG A 39 13.78 -23.70 -15.12
C ARG A 39 12.75 -23.60 -13.99
N SER A 40 13.24 -23.58 -12.75
CA SER A 40 12.41 -23.27 -11.59
C SER A 40 12.40 -21.76 -11.37
N LEU A 41 11.24 -21.11 -11.56
CA LEU A 41 11.05 -19.72 -11.17
C LEU A 41 10.42 -19.71 -9.77
N THR A 42 11.23 -19.51 -8.74
CA THR A 42 10.72 -19.31 -7.38
C THR A 42 10.04 -17.94 -7.33
N LYS A 43 8.71 -17.89 -7.22
CA LYS A 43 7.99 -16.63 -6.96
C LYS A 43 8.46 -16.03 -5.63
N ALA A 44 8.33 -14.71 -5.48
CA ALA A 44 8.67 -13.99 -4.25
C ALA A 44 8.01 -14.63 -3.02
N ASN A 45 8.70 -14.59 -1.87
CA ASN A 45 8.22 -15.26 -0.68
C ASN A 45 6.92 -14.58 -0.21
N LEU A 46 5.88 -15.37 0.07
CA LEU A 46 4.57 -14.87 0.49
C LEU A 46 4.67 -14.00 1.76
N ALA A 47 5.68 -14.23 2.61
CA ALA A 47 6.00 -13.37 3.75
C ALA A 47 6.40 -11.94 3.35
N GLU A 48 7.21 -11.80 2.29
CA GLU A 48 7.66 -10.49 1.79
C GLU A 48 6.51 -9.72 1.15
N ILE A 49 5.65 -10.42 0.40
CA ILE A 49 4.43 -9.83 -0.20
C ILE A 49 3.52 -9.27 0.89
N ARG A 50 3.28 -10.02 1.96
CA ARG A 50 2.46 -9.55 3.10
C ARG A 50 3.08 -8.33 3.79
N GLN A 51 4.39 -8.33 4.02
CA GLN A 51 5.08 -7.17 4.61
C GLN A 51 4.90 -5.93 3.73
N GLN A 52 5.01 -6.11 2.41
CA GLN A 52 4.86 -5.03 1.45
C GLN A 52 3.42 -4.52 1.37
N ILE A 53 2.41 -5.39 1.45
CA ILE A 53 0.99 -5.00 1.58
C ILE A 53 0.78 -4.15 2.84
N ILE A 54 1.30 -4.56 3.99
CA ILE A 54 1.20 -3.80 5.25
C ILE A 54 1.85 -2.42 5.09
N PHE A 55 3.05 -2.36 4.50
CA PHE A 55 3.76 -1.11 4.26
C PHE A 55 2.94 -0.13 3.40
N TRP A 56 2.42 -0.58 2.25
CA TRP A 56 1.64 0.28 1.36
C TRP A 56 0.29 0.66 1.94
N SER A 57 -0.37 -0.23 2.66
CA SER A 57 -1.62 0.06 3.38
C SER A 57 -1.40 1.19 4.39
N ASN A 58 -0.33 1.11 5.20
CA ASN A 58 0.04 2.16 6.15
C ASN A 58 0.40 3.48 5.43
N ALA A 59 1.10 3.41 4.30
CA ALA A 59 1.43 4.59 3.50
C ALA A 59 0.17 5.28 2.96
N VAL A 60 -0.79 4.53 2.43
CA VAL A 60 -2.08 5.06 1.97
C VAL A 60 -2.84 5.70 3.13
N ALA A 61 -3.00 5.01 4.25
CA ALA A 61 -3.68 5.55 5.43
C ALA A 61 -3.03 6.85 5.94
N ARG A 62 -1.69 6.92 5.93
CA ARG A 62 -0.95 8.13 6.29
C ARG A 62 -1.22 9.28 5.31
N LEU A 63 -1.17 9.01 4.00
CA LEU A 63 -1.41 10.02 2.96
C LEU A 63 -2.86 10.51 2.97
N GLU A 64 -3.83 9.64 3.22
CA GLU A 64 -5.24 10.02 3.40
C GLU A 64 -5.43 10.92 4.62
N ASN A 65 -4.83 10.55 5.76
CA ASN A 65 -4.86 11.38 6.95
C ASN A 65 -4.21 12.74 6.73
N ILE A 66 -3.09 12.81 6.00
CA ILE A 66 -2.46 14.08 5.62
C ILE A 66 -3.41 14.91 4.75
N LYS A 67 -4.09 14.29 3.79
CA LYS A 67 -5.06 14.97 2.91
C LYS A 67 -6.26 15.53 3.70
N ILE A 68 -6.79 14.76 4.66
CA ILE A 68 -7.99 15.14 5.44
C ILE A 68 -7.64 16.14 6.54
N ARG A 69 -6.56 15.90 7.30
CA ARG A 69 -6.20 16.68 8.50
C ARG A 69 -5.09 17.69 8.24
N ASN A 70 -4.70 17.88 6.99
CA ASN A 70 -3.57 18.72 6.55
C ASN A 70 -2.28 18.42 7.33
N GLY A 71 -2.08 17.16 7.73
CA GLY A 71 -0.92 16.69 8.51
C GLY A 71 -0.90 17.10 9.99
N ARG A 72 -1.98 17.69 10.55
CA ARG A 72 -2.00 18.12 11.95
C ARG A 72 -2.42 16.99 12.88
N ASN A 73 -1.48 16.45 13.64
CA ASN A 73 -1.76 15.55 14.76
C ASN A 73 -2.07 16.40 16.00
N ARG A 74 -3.35 16.71 16.26
CA ARG A 74 -3.75 17.51 17.44
C ARG A 74 -3.79 16.60 18.66
N VAL A 75 -2.83 16.77 19.58
CA VAL A 75 -2.88 16.19 20.93
C VAL A 75 -3.57 17.21 21.84
N THR A 76 -4.79 16.91 22.29
CA THR A 76 -5.51 17.75 23.25
C THR A 76 -5.32 17.18 24.64
N ARG A 77 -4.61 17.91 25.51
CA ARG A 77 -4.53 17.60 26.94
C ARG A 77 -5.68 18.32 27.65
N ILE A 78 -6.63 17.56 28.18
CA ILE A 78 -7.69 18.08 29.04
C ILE A 78 -7.17 18.01 30.47
N VAL A 79 -6.96 19.18 31.08
CA VAL A 79 -6.68 19.29 32.52
C VAL A 79 -7.99 19.73 33.17
N PRO A 80 -8.59 18.94 34.05
CA PRO A 80 -9.71 19.41 34.86
C PRO A 80 -9.18 20.57 35.71
N ARG A 81 -9.63 21.78 35.40
CA ARG A 81 -9.44 22.92 36.28
C ARG A 81 -10.63 22.94 37.21
N ASP A 82 -10.37 22.68 38.47
CA ASP A 82 -11.33 22.91 39.54
C ASP A 82 -11.62 24.41 39.60
N LEU A 83 -12.89 24.76 39.68
CA LEU A 83 -13.39 26.14 39.82
C LEU A 83 -13.20 26.63 41.25
#